data_AF-A0A969G6L2-F1
#
_entry.id   AF-A0A969G6L2-F1
#
_cell.length_a   1.000
_cell.length_b   1.000
_cell.length_c   1.000
_cell.angle_alpha   90.00
_cell.angle_beta   90.00
_cell.angle_gamma   90.00
#
_symmetry.space_group_name_H-M   'P 1'
#
loop_
_entity.id
_entity.type
_entity.pdbx_description
1 polymer ?
#
loop_
_entity_poly.entity_id
_entity_poly.type
_entity_poly.pdbx_seq_one_letter_code
_entity_poly.pdbx_strand_id
1 'polypeptide(L)'
;MDEFVVDLISSQNKVIGYLGIRYATTNVNNNLEYSYALIRVFARRAAVELERQSIYKELEEANQLLELKIAERTEALEYANYRLTPKFEQIEQQKEVILNSQKRFRSLVDNLPGVVYRCRADEHLSVEFVSEAIEELSGYSCQRFIEGKK
;
A
#
# COMPACT_ATOMS: atom_id res chain seq x y z
N MET A 1 35.96 -37.85 -39.15
CA MET A 1 35.22 -37.88 -37.88
C MET A 1 33.93 -37.17 -38.15
N ASP A 2 32.81 -37.85 -37.95
CA ASP A 2 31.50 -37.26 -38.24
C ASP A 2 30.86 -36.79 -36.92
N GLU A 3 30.24 -35.62 -36.97
CA GLU A 3 29.57 -34.97 -35.84
C GLU A 3 28.10 -34.74 -36.21
N PHE A 4 27.20 -35.25 -35.37
CA PHE A 4 25.76 -35.01 -35.49
C PHE A 4 25.33 -33.99 -34.46
N VAL A 5 24.66 -32.92 -34.88
CA VAL A 5 24.19 -31.84 -34.01
C VAL A 5 22.70 -31.63 -34.22
N VAL A 6 21.94 -31.50 -33.14
CA VAL A 6 20.51 -31.17 -33.15
C VAL A 6 20.26 -29.98 -32.23
N ASP A 7 19.44 -29.03 -32.69
CA ASP A 7 19.03 -27.87 -31.90
C ASP A 7 18.11 -28.27 -30.75
N LEU A 8 18.39 -27.75 -29.56
CA LEU A 8 17.47 -27.77 -28.43
C LEU A 8 16.55 -26.57 -28.60
N ILE A 9 15.29 -26.81 -28.94
CA ILE A 9 14.30 -25.77 -29.23
C ILE A 9 13.27 -25.74 -28.09
N SER A 10 13.07 -24.56 -27.50
CA SER A 10 12.07 -24.34 -26.44
C SER A 10 10.63 -24.40 -26.97
N SER A 11 9.67 -24.39 -26.04
CA SER A 11 8.23 -24.28 -26.35
C SER A 11 7.87 -23.03 -27.18
N GLN A 12 8.71 -21.98 -27.10
CA GLN A 12 8.56 -20.70 -27.81
C GLN A 12 9.32 -20.66 -29.14
N ASN A 13 9.76 -21.82 -29.65
CA ASN A 13 10.51 -21.95 -30.90
C ASN A 13 11.86 -21.21 -30.91
N LYS A 14 12.46 -21.01 -29.73
CA LYS A 14 13.79 -20.40 -29.56
C LYS A 14 14.85 -21.49 -29.36
N VAL A 15 16.00 -21.37 -30.03
CA VAL A 15 17.15 -22.26 -29.79
C VAL A 15 17.77 -21.92 -28.43
N ILE A 16 17.79 -22.90 -27.53
CA ILE A 16 18.35 -22.78 -26.16
C ILE A 16 19.67 -23.55 -25.98
N GLY A 17 20.10 -24.28 -27.01
CA GLY A 17 21.38 -25.00 -27.02
C GLY A 17 21.49 -25.99 -28.17
N TYR A 18 22.55 -26.79 -28.17
CA TYR A 18 22.83 -27.80 -29.19
C TYR A 18 23.20 -29.12 -28.53
N LEU A 19 22.66 -30.22 -29.03
CA LEU A 19 23.04 -31.57 -28.62
C LEU A 19 23.87 -32.21 -29.74
N GLY A 20 25.17 -32.38 -29.48
CA GLY A 20 26.13 -32.96 -30.41
C GLY A 20 26.57 -34.36 -30.01
N ILE A 21 26.71 -35.27 -30.96
CA ILE A 21 27.39 -36.56 -30.76
C ILE A 21 28.47 -36.73 -31.82
N ARG A 22 29.69 -37.05 -31.39
CA ARG A 22 30.84 -37.38 -32.25
C ARG A 22 31.10 -38.87 -32.24
N TYR A 23 31.37 -39.45 -33.41
CA TYR A 23 31.66 -40.87 -33.55
C TYR A 23 32.99 -41.10 -34.27
N ALA A 24 33.73 -42.13 -33.84
CA ALA A 24 35.07 -42.45 -34.34
C ALA A 24 35.07 -43.42 -35.54
N THR A 25 33.96 -44.10 -35.87
CA THR A 25 33.92 -45.15 -36.90
C THR A 25 32.73 -44.99 -37.85
N THR A 26 32.96 -45.21 -39.15
CA THR A 26 31.98 -45.07 -40.25
C THR A 26 31.22 -46.36 -40.57
N ASN A 27 31.14 -47.34 -39.67
CA ASN A 27 30.32 -48.52 -39.90
C ASN A 27 28.87 -48.26 -39.45
N VAL A 28 28.20 -47.33 -40.12
CA VAL A 28 26.77 -47.09 -39.92
C VAL A 28 25.98 -48.02 -40.85
N ASN A 29 25.93 -49.30 -40.48
CA ASN A 29 25.00 -50.23 -41.11
C ASN A 29 23.55 -49.83 -40.75
N ASN A 30 22.80 -49.40 -41.77
CA ASN A 30 21.35 -49.36 -41.89
C ASN A 30 20.54 -48.90 -40.67
N ASN A 31 20.56 -47.59 -40.39
CA ASN A 31 19.34 -46.77 -40.15
C ASN A 31 19.71 -45.37 -39.58
N LEU A 32 20.40 -44.56 -40.38
CA LEU A 32 20.72 -43.17 -40.06
C LEU A 32 19.46 -42.37 -39.68
N GLU A 33 18.32 -42.70 -40.32
CA GLU A 33 17.02 -42.07 -40.10
C GLU A 33 16.43 -42.35 -38.70
N TYR A 34 16.58 -43.57 -38.18
CA TYR A 34 16.09 -43.91 -36.83
C TYR A 34 17.00 -43.32 -35.74
N SER A 35 18.33 -43.31 -35.94
CA SER A 35 19.25 -42.59 -35.04
C SER A 35 18.92 -41.10 -35.00
N TYR A 36 18.58 -40.50 -36.14
CA TYR A 36 18.18 -39.09 -36.22
C TYR A 36 16.83 -38.86 -35.51
N ALA A 37 15.84 -39.73 -35.72
CA ALA A 37 14.55 -39.65 -35.04
C ALA A 37 14.70 -39.76 -33.52
N LEU A 38 15.54 -40.69 -33.05
CA LEU A 38 15.80 -40.91 -31.63
C LEU A 38 16.50 -39.70 -30.98
N ILE A 39 17.56 -39.18 -31.61
CA ILE A 39 18.26 -37.98 -31.11
C ILE A 39 17.32 -36.78 -31.08
N ARG A 40 16.44 -36.60 -32.07
CA ARG A 40 15.42 -35.53 -32.06
C ARG A 40 14.44 -35.66 -30.89
N VAL A 41 14.00 -36.87 -30.55
CA VAL A 41 13.12 -37.10 -29.40
C VAL A 41 13.84 -36.74 -28.09
N PHE A 42 15.09 -37.17 -27.94
CA PHE A 42 15.90 -36.82 -26.77
C PHE A 42 16.20 -35.32 -26.69
N ALA A 43 16.56 -34.67 -27.80
CA ALA A 43 16.80 -33.25 -27.88
C ALA A 43 15.56 -32.44 -27.48
N ARG A 44 14.37 -32.82 -27.97
CA ARG A 44 13.11 -32.17 -27.59
C ARG A 44 12.81 -32.36 -26.11
N ARG A 45 12.99 -33.56 -25.56
CA ARG A 45 12.75 -33.83 -24.13
C ARG A 45 13.75 -33.09 -23.23
N ALA A 46 15.02 -33.04 -23.64
CA ALA A 46 16.05 -32.27 -22.95
C ALA A 46 15.76 -30.76 -22.99
N ALA A 47 15.29 -30.24 -24.13
CA ALA A 47 14.93 -28.83 -24.25
C ALA A 47 13.80 -28.42 -23.30
N VAL A 48 12.74 -29.23 -23.23
CA VAL A 48 11.62 -29.01 -22.29
C VAL A 48 12.08 -29.05 -20.84
N GLU A 49 12.94 -29.99 -20.49
CA GLU A 49 13.44 -30.10 -19.11
C GLU A 49 14.34 -28.92 -18.73
N LEU A 50 15.19 -28.44 -19.64
CA LEU A 50 16.03 -27.27 -19.42
C LEU A 50 15.19 -25.99 -19.26
N GLU A 51 14.17 -25.81 -20.11
CA GLU A 51 13.21 -24.69 -20.00
C GLU A 51 12.44 -24.75 -18.68
N ARG A 52 12.01 -25.94 -18.26
CA ARG A 52 11.35 -26.15 -16.98
C ARG A 52 12.26 -25.74 -15.81
N GLN A 53 13.53 -26.14 -15.85
CA GLN A 53 14.51 -25.79 -14.81
C GLN A 53 14.79 -24.29 -14.76
N SER A 54 14.90 -23.61 -15.91
CA SER A 54 15.09 -22.15 -15.92
C SER A 54 13.88 -21.41 -15.35
N ILE A 55 12.66 -21.84 -15.70
CA ILE A 55 11.43 -21.26 -15.16
C ILE A 55 11.36 -21.44 -13.64
N TYR A 56 11.67 -22.64 -13.12
CA TYR A 56 11.68 -22.86 -11.67
C TYR A 56 12.71 -21.99 -10.97
N LYS A 57 13.89 -21.80 -11.56
CA LYS A 57 14.92 -20.92 -11.02
C LYS A 57 14.48 -19.45 -11.00
N GLU A 58 13.91 -18.96 -12.10
CA GLU A 58 13.37 -17.59 -12.18
C GLU A 58 12.25 -17.38 -11.16
N LEU A 59 11.38 -18.37 -10.97
CA LEU A 59 10.33 -18.34 -9.97
C LEU A 59 10.89 -18.28 -8.54
N GLU A 60 11.92 -19.09 -8.26
CA GLU A 60 12.59 -19.10 -6.96
C GLU A 60 13.25 -17.74 -6.66
N GLU A 61 13.99 -17.18 -7.61
CA GLU A 61 14.62 -15.86 -7.49
C GLU A 61 13.57 -14.75 -7.28
N ALA A 62 12.45 -14.79 -8.01
CA ALA A 62 11.36 -13.84 -7.86
C ALA A 62 10.68 -13.94 -6.49
N ASN A 63 10.47 -15.17 -5.99
CA ASN A 63 9.89 -15.41 -4.67
C ASN A 63 10.80 -14.89 -3.56
N GLN A 64 12.11 -15.16 -3.62
CA GLN A 64 13.09 -14.64 -2.64
C GLN A 64 13.09 -13.10 -2.62
N LEU A 65 13.05 -12.47 -3.80
CA LEU A 65 12.98 -11.02 -3.88
C LEU A 65 11.68 -10.45 -3.28
N LEU A 66 10.55 -11.13 -3.49
CA LEU A 66 9.28 -10.73 -2.89
C LEU A 66 9.31 -10.86 -1.37
N GLU A 67 9.87 -11.95 -0.83
CA GLU A 67 10.02 -12.15 0.62
C GLU A 67 10.86 -11.03 1.25
N LEU A 68 11.98 -10.66 0.62
CA LEU A 68 12.81 -9.53 1.07
C LEU A 68 12.02 -8.22 1.08
N LYS A 69 11.26 -7.93 0.02
CA LYS A 69 10.42 -6.73 -0.05
C LYS A 69 9.28 -6.73 0.96
N ILE A 70 8.71 -7.89 1.25
CA ILE A 70 7.67 -8.03 2.29
C ILE A 70 8.27 -7.70 3.65
N ALA A 71 9.45 -8.22 3.97
CA ALA A 71 10.14 -7.92 5.23
C ALA A 71 10.39 -6.40 5.38
N GLU A 72 10.97 -5.76 4.36
CA GLU A 72 11.27 -4.32 4.37
C GLU A 72 10.00 -3.46 4.54
N ARG A 73 8.94 -3.76 3.79
CA ARG A 73 7.67 -3.02 3.90
C ARG A 73 6.94 -3.26 5.21
N THR A 74 7.05 -4.47 5.76
CA THR A 74 6.44 -4.79 7.06
C THR A 74 7.10 -3.98 8.16
N GLU A 75 8.43 -3.89 8.17
CA GLU A 75 9.18 -3.06 9.12
C GLU A 75 8.83 -1.57 8.99
N ALA A 76 8.78 -1.05 7.75
CA ALA A 76 8.39 0.34 7.52
C ALA A 76 6.95 0.64 8.00
N LEU A 77 6.03 -0.30 7.79
CA LEU A 77 4.64 -0.16 8.24
C LEU A 77 4.52 -0.25 9.76
N GLU A 78 5.26 -1.16 10.40
CA GLU A 78 5.34 -1.25 11.86
C GLU A 78 5.90 0.03 12.47
N TYR A 79 6.96 0.60 11.89
CA TYR A 79 7.51 1.88 12.32
C TYR A 79 6.50 3.02 12.16
N ALA A 80 5.81 3.10 11.02
CA ALA A 80 4.79 4.12 10.80
C ALA A 80 3.64 4.00 11.81
N ASN A 81 3.15 2.77 12.06
CA ASN A 81 2.14 2.50 13.07
C ASN A 81 2.62 2.91 14.46
N TYR A 82 3.82 2.53 14.85
CA TYR A 82 4.41 2.93 16.14
C TYR A 82 4.47 4.45 16.32
N ARG A 83 4.74 5.20 15.25
CA ARG A 83 4.78 6.67 15.27
C ARG A 83 3.40 7.33 15.29
N LEU A 84 2.39 6.71 14.68
CA LEU A 84 1.04 7.28 14.55
C LEU A 84 0.15 7.01 15.76
N THR A 85 0.25 5.84 16.39
CA THR A 85 -0.54 5.50 17.59
C THR A 85 -0.48 6.59 18.68
N PRO A 86 0.69 7.09 19.11
CA PRO A 86 0.73 8.15 20.13
C PRO A 86 0.16 9.48 19.62
N LYS A 87 0.17 9.74 18.30
CA LYS A 87 -0.46 10.94 17.73
C LYS A 87 -1.98 10.88 17.81
N PHE A 88 -2.58 9.72 17.59
CA PHE A 88 -4.02 9.53 17.78
C PHE A 88 -4.43 9.72 19.24
N GLU A 89 -3.70 9.11 20.18
CA GLU A 89 -3.95 9.30 21.61
C GLU A 89 -3.85 10.76 22.02
N GLN A 90 -2.82 11.48 21.54
CA GLN A 90 -2.64 12.90 21.81
C GLN A 90 -3.82 13.74 21.28
N ILE A 91 -4.32 13.45 20.08
CA ILE A 91 -5.46 14.16 19.49
C ILE A 91 -6.73 13.92 20.31
N GLU A 92 -6.98 12.68 20.72
CA GLU A 92 -8.16 12.37 21.54
C GLU A 92 -8.11 13.04 22.91
N GLN A 93 -6.93 13.05 23.56
CA GLN A 93 -6.74 13.80 24.80
C GLN A 93 -6.99 15.29 24.62
N GLN A 94 -6.50 15.90 23.53
CA GLN A 94 -6.75 17.32 23.25
C GLN A 94 -8.24 17.60 23.01
N LYS A 95 -8.95 16.71 22.32
CA LYS A 95 -10.40 16.82 22.11
C LYS A 95 -11.15 16.74 23.44
N GLU A 96 -10.81 15.80 24.32
CA GLU A 96 -11.44 15.68 25.63
C GLU A 96 -11.21 16.93 26.49
N VAL A 97 -10.00 17.49 26.48
CA VAL A 97 -9.69 18.74 27.20
C VAL A 97 -10.56 19.89 26.68
N ILE A 98 -10.65 20.07 25.36
CA ILE A 98 -11.48 21.13 24.75
C ILE A 98 -12.97 20.90 25.09
N LEU A 99 -13.46 19.68 24.97
CA LEU A 99 -14.86 19.34 25.23
C LEU A 99 -15.22 19.60 26.70
N ASN A 100 -14.37 19.19 27.63
CA ASN A 100 -14.57 19.42 29.05
C ASN A 100 -14.53 20.92 29.39
N SER A 101 -13.62 21.70 28.81
CA SER A 101 -13.59 23.15 28.98
C SER A 101 -14.85 23.82 28.41
N GLN A 102 -15.34 23.40 27.24
CA GLN A 102 -16.59 23.92 26.67
C GLN A 102 -17.80 23.59 27.53
N LYS A 103 -17.90 22.35 28.04
CA LYS A 103 -18.97 21.94 28.96
C LYS A 103 -18.96 22.77 30.24
N ARG A 104 -17.79 22.93 30.87
CA ARG A 104 -17.64 23.77 32.07
C ARG A 104 -18.01 25.22 31.81
N PHE A 105 -17.56 25.78 30.68
CA PHE A 105 -17.91 27.14 30.30
C PHE A 105 -19.42 27.31 30.12
N ARG A 106 -20.09 26.42 29.38
CA ARG A 106 -21.56 26.43 29.22
C ARG A 106 -22.26 26.34 30.56
N SER A 107 -21.92 25.34 31.39
CA SER A 107 -22.53 25.21 32.71
C SER A 107 -22.33 26.45 33.59
N LEU A 108 -21.19 27.13 33.51
CA LEU A 108 -20.97 28.37 34.26
C LEU A 108 -21.85 29.52 33.74
N VAL A 109 -21.94 29.66 32.41
CA VAL A 109 -22.77 30.69 31.76
C VAL A 109 -24.25 30.46 32.06
N ASP A 110 -24.74 29.22 31.96
CA ASP A 110 -26.16 28.89 32.12
C ASP A 110 -26.63 29.05 33.57
N ASN A 111 -25.73 28.96 34.56
CA ASN A 111 -26.05 29.11 35.98
C ASN A 111 -25.84 30.53 36.53
N LEU A 112 -25.37 31.48 35.71
CA LEU A 112 -25.20 32.87 36.15
C LEU A 112 -26.56 33.59 36.15
N PRO A 113 -26.94 34.28 37.24
CA PRO A 113 -28.16 35.09 37.28
C PRO A 113 -27.94 36.40 36.51
N GLY A 114 -27.91 36.32 35.17
CA GLY A 114 -27.72 37.47 34.30
C GLY A 114 -27.26 37.09 32.89
N VAL A 115 -27.07 38.10 32.06
CA VAL A 115 -26.60 37.92 30.68
C VAL A 115 -25.08 38.02 30.62
N VAL A 116 -24.44 36.99 30.08
CA VAL A 116 -23.01 37.01 29.76
C VAL A 116 -22.87 37.38 28.30
N TYR A 117 -22.06 38.39 28.00
CA TYR A 117 -21.74 38.76 26.63
C TYR A 117 -20.24 39.00 26.47
N ARG A 118 -19.74 38.80 25.25
CA ARG A 118 -18.37 39.13 24.86
C ARG A 118 -18.45 40.04 23.64
N CYS A 119 -17.79 41.18 23.73
CA CYS A 119 -17.63 42.12 22.63
C CYS A 119 -16.18 42.15 22.16
N ARG A 120 -16.01 42.55 20.90
CA ARG A 120 -14.72 42.98 20.39
C ARG A 120 -14.30 44.29 21.05
N ALA A 121 -13.01 44.44 21.30
CA ALA A 121 -12.42 45.71 21.74
C ALA A 121 -12.25 46.67 20.55
N ASP A 122 -13.34 47.01 19.88
CA ASP A 122 -13.42 48.01 18.82
C ASP A 122 -14.27 49.22 19.26
N GLU A 123 -14.29 50.29 18.45
CA GLU A 123 -15.06 51.51 18.75
C GLU A 123 -16.58 51.27 18.84
N HIS A 124 -17.06 50.18 18.24
CA HIS A 124 -18.49 49.84 18.16
C HIS A 124 -18.94 48.82 19.22
N LEU A 125 -18.02 48.28 20.03
CA LEU A 125 -18.25 47.20 20.99
C LEU A 125 -19.05 46.04 20.37
N SER A 126 -18.63 45.60 19.18
CA SER A 126 -19.32 44.58 18.39
C SER A 126 -19.50 43.29 19.20
N VAL A 127 -20.74 42.87 19.46
CA VAL A 127 -21.05 41.67 20.25
C VAL A 127 -20.69 40.42 19.44
N GLU A 128 -19.85 39.54 19.99
CA GLU A 128 -19.43 38.29 19.35
C GLU A 128 -20.09 37.05 19.98
N PHE A 129 -20.50 37.18 21.24
CA PHE A 129 -21.19 36.12 21.98
C PHE A 129 -22.14 36.76 22.98
N VAL A 130 -23.30 36.16 23.16
CA VAL A 130 -24.26 36.50 24.20
C VAL A 130 -24.95 35.21 24.67
N SER A 131 -25.16 35.06 25.98
CA SER A 131 -25.84 33.92 26.57
C SER A 131 -27.35 33.95 26.28
N GLU A 132 -27.99 32.78 26.27
CA GLU A 132 -29.43 32.63 25.96
C GLU A 132 -30.33 33.42 26.93
N ALA A 133 -29.85 33.70 28.14
CA ALA A 133 -30.52 34.56 29.12
C ALA A 133 -30.85 35.99 28.58
N ILE A 134 -30.22 36.43 27.48
CA ILE A 134 -30.57 37.71 26.86
C ILE A 134 -32.00 37.75 26.32
N GLU A 135 -32.55 36.59 25.92
CA GLU A 135 -33.90 36.51 25.40
C GLU A 135 -34.93 36.75 26.52
N GLU A 136 -34.69 36.18 27.70
CA GLU A 136 -35.50 36.43 28.89
C GLU A 136 -35.40 37.88 29.37
N LEU A 137 -34.21 38.49 29.29
CA LEU A 137 -33.99 39.86 29.76
C LEU A 137 -34.51 40.93 28.78
N SER A 138 -34.29 40.74 27.48
CA SER A 138 -34.53 41.76 26.46
C SER A 138 -35.68 41.45 25.51
N GLY A 139 -36.16 40.21 25.45
CA GLY A 139 -37.16 39.74 24.48
C GLY A 139 -36.60 39.45 23.08
N TYR A 140 -35.30 39.64 22.85
CA TYR A 140 -34.64 39.38 21.57
C TYR A 140 -33.72 38.16 21.64
N SER A 141 -33.76 37.32 20.61
CA SER A 141 -32.86 36.17 20.51
C SER A 141 -31.39 36.60 20.38
N CYS A 142 -30.47 35.72 20.79
CA CYS A 142 -29.02 35.95 20.72
C CYS A 142 -28.56 36.44 19.34
N GLN A 143 -29.11 35.84 18.27
CA GLN A 143 -28.74 36.19 16.90
C GLN A 143 -29.14 37.62 16.54
N ARG A 144 -30.35 38.08 16.93
CA ARG A 144 -30.77 39.46 16.68
C ARG A 144 -29.93 40.47 17.46
N PHE A 145 -29.57 40.11 18.69
CA PHE A 145 -28.74 40.96 19.54
C PHE A 145 -27.31 41.12 18.97
N ILE A 146 -26.72 40.04 18.47
CA ILE A 146 -25.40 40.05 17.79
C ILE A 146 -25.44 40.86 16.49
N GLU A 147 -26.52 40.74 15.71
CA GLU A 147 -26.70 41.48 14.46
C GLU A 147 -27.00 42.98 14.66
N GLY A 148 -27.10 43.45 15.91
CA GLY A 148 -27.42 44.85 16.24
C GLY A 148 -28.87 45.24 15.93
N LYS A 149 -29.74 44.26 15.67
CA LYS A 149 -31.16 44.46 15.36
C LYS A 149 -31.97 44.38 16.66
N LYS A 150 -31.80 45.42 17.49
CA LYS A 150 -32.50 45.62 18.77
C LYS A 150 -33.88 46.23 18.58
#